data_AF-A0A703AVX2-F1
#
_entry.id   AF-A0A703AVX2-F1
#
_cell.length_a   1.000
_cell.length_b   1.000
_cell.length_c   1.000
_cell.angle_alpha   90.00
_cell.angle_beta   90.00
_cell.angle_gamma   90.00
#
_symmetry.space_group_name_H-M   'P 1'
#
loop_
_entity.id
_entity.type
_entity.pdbx_description
1 polymer ?
#
loop_
_entity_poly.entity_id
_entity_poly.type
_entity_poly.pdbx_seq_one_letter_code
_entity_poly.pdbx_strand_id
1 'polypeptide(L)' 'MKAIILLFDSLNKNYLPPYGDLLTKAPNFQRLAAHAATFDNSYVGSMPCMPARRELHTGRYNFLHREW' A
#
# COMPACT_ATOMS: atom_id res chain seq x y z
N MET A 1 -11.38 -19.65 4.36
CA MET A 1 -11.02 -18.25 4.67
C MET A 1 -11.30 -17.39 3.44
N LYS A 2 -11.86 -16.18 3.59
CA LYS A 2 -12.06 -15.22 2.49
C LYS A 2 -11.15 -14.01 2.74
N ALA A 3 -10.54 -13.47 1.70
CA ALA A 3 -9.62 -12.34 1.79
C ALA A 3 -10.02 -11.23 0.79
N ILE A 4 -9.81 -9.98 1.18
CA ILE A 4 -10.05 -8.78 0.35
C ILE A 4 -8.78 -7.94 0.40
N ILE A 5 -8.26 -7.54 -0.77
CA ILE A 5 -7.11 -6.64 -0.90
C ILE A 5 -7.65 -5.28 -1.33
N LEU A 6 -7.40 -4.26 -0.51
CA LEU A 6 -7.64 -2.87 -0.86
C LEU A 6 -6.32 -2.26 -1.33
N LEU A 7 -6.27 -1.85 -2.60
CA LEU A 7 -5.11 -1.21 -3.20
C LEU A 7 -5.53 0.17 -3.74
N PHE A 8 -4.82 1.20 -3.32
CA PHE A 8 -5.06 2.57 -3.73
C PHE A 8 -3.96 3.02 -4.70
N ASP A 9 -4.33 3.75 -5.74
CA ASP A 9 -3.35 4.31 -6.67
C ASP A 9 -2.80 5.63 -6.12
N SER A 10 -1.47 5.75 -6.09
CA SER A 10 -0.76 6.98 -5.69
C SER A 10 -1.05 7.49 -4.26
N LEU A 11 -1.52 6.61 -3.36
CA LEU A 11 -1.75 6.95 -1.96
C LEU A 11 -0.43 7.21 -1.23
N ASN A 12 -0.29 8.37 -0.61
CA ASN A 12 0.88 8.75 0.17
C ASN A 12 0.55 8.69 1.66
N LYS A 13 1.34 7.91 2.43
CA LYS A 13 1.13 7.71 3.86
C LYS A 13 1.18 9.00 4.68
N ASN A 14 1.90 10.02 4.22
CA ASN A 14 2.01 11.31 4.92
C ASN A 14 0.68 12.09 4.96
N TYR A 15 -0.33 11.67 4.19
CA TYR A 15 -1.68 12.25 4.18
C TYR A 15 -2.72 11.32 4.82
N LEU A 16 -2.27 10.41 5.69
CA LEU A 16 -3.13 9.47 6.39
C LEU A 16 -3.04 9.70 7.89
N PRO A 17 -4.18 9.87 8.59
CA PRO A 17 -4.17 10.10 10.04
C PRO A 17 -3.48 9.00 10.87
N PRO A 18 -3.53 7.70 10.50
CA PRO A 18 -2.74 6.67 11.18
C PRO A 18 -1.22 6.92 11.18
N TYR A 19 -0.71 7.73 10.25
CA TYR A 19 0.70 8.09 10.15
C TYR A 19 0.98 9.53 10.64
N GLY A 20 0.04 10.14 11.36
CA GLY A 20 0.23 11.43 12.02
C GLY A 20 -0.33 12.65 11.27
N ASP A 21 -1.02 12.47 10.15
CA ASP A 21 -1.69 13.59 9.48
C ASP A 21 -2.89 14.10 10.30
N LEU A 22 -2.91 15.41 10.56
CA LEU A 22 -3.96 16.08 11.34
C LEU A 22 -5.02 16.77 10.47
N LEU A 23 -4.76 16.92 9.17
CA LEU A 23 -5.63 17.70 8.28
C LEU A 23 -6.59 16.81 7.47
N THR A 24 -6.15 15.63 7.01
CA THR A 24 -6.98 14.76 6.18
C THR A 24 -8.09 14.09 6.98
N LYS A 25 -9.33 14.25 6.52
CA LYS A 25 -10.50 13.57 7.10
C LYS A 25 -10.63 12.15 6.53
N ALA A 26 -9.97 11.18 7.17
CA ALA A 26 -9.97 9.77 6.76
C ALA A 26 -10.35 8.82 7.91
N PRO A 27 -11.59 8.90 8.45
CA PRO A 27 -12.00 8.13 9.64
C PRO A 27 -11.98 6.61 9.44
N ASN A 28 -12.19 6.13 8.20
CA ASN A 28 -12.13 4.71 7.90
C ASN A 28 -10.71 4.14 7.97
N PHE A 29 -9.68 4.93 7.65
CA PHE A 29 -8.28 4.52 7.82
C PHE A 29 -7.90 4.44 9.30
N GLN A 30 -8.35 5.39 10.13
CA GLN A 30 -8.18 5.32 11.59
C GLN A 30 -8.86 4.09 12.19
N ARG A 31 -10.11 3.83 11.79
CA ARG A 31 -10.85 2.64 12.22
C ARG A 31 -10.15 1.35 11.82
N LEU A 32 -9.60 1.29 10.60
CA LEU A 32 -8.84 0.12 10.16
C LEU A 32 -7.57 -0.08 10.99
N ALA A 33 -6.80 0.98 11.23
CA ALA A 33 -5.57 0.93 12.02
C ALA A 33 -5.81 0.49 13.48
N ALA A 34 -6.96 0.83 14.08
CA ALA A 34 -7.33 0.38 15.43
C ALA A 34 -7.61 -1.13 15.54
N HIS A 35 -7.85 -1.81 14.41
CA HIS A 35 -8.19 -3.24 14.36
C HIS A 35 -7.19 -4.07 13.54
N ALA A 36 -6.06 -3.49 13.13
CA ALA A 36 -5.07 -4.13 12.27
C ALA A 36 -3.64 -3.76 12.69
N ALA A 37 -2.67 -4.57 12.25
CA ALA A 37 -1.28 -4.16 12.32
C ALA A 37 -1.01 -3.09 11.26
N THR A 38 -0.35 -2.01 11.66
CA THR A 38 0.13 -0.94 10.78
C THR A 38 1.64 -1.08 10.60
N PHE A 39 2.13 -0.90 9.37
CA PHE A 39 3.55 -1.00 9.05
C PHE A 39 4.12 0.39 8.73
N ASP A 40 5.04 0.87 9.54
CA ASP A 40 5.73 2.16 9.28
C ASP A 40 6.65 2.09 8.07
N ASN A 41 7.22 0.91 7.84
CA ASN A 41 8.19 0.60 6.79
C ASN A 41 7.60 -0.44 5.82
N SER A 42 6.92 0.03 4.78
CA SER A 42 6.37 -0.78 3.70
C SER A 42 6.78 -0.17 2.36
N TYR A 43 7.54 -0.92 1.57
CA TYR A 43 8.14 -0.45 0.32
C TYR A 43 7.69 -1.34 -0.83
N VAL A 44 7.40 -0.71 -1.97
CA VAL A 44 7.17 -1.42 -3.23
C VAL A 44 8.49 -1.89 -3.82
N GLY A 45 8.47 -3.00 -4.58
CA GLY A 45 9.66 -3.49 -5.26
C GLY A 45 10.03 -2.69 -6.51
N SER A 46 9.03 -2.18 -7.22
CA SER A 46 9.23 -1.35 -8.41
C SER A 46 8.12 -0.30 -8.60
N MET A 47 8.38 0.64 -9.50
CA MET A 47 7.45 1.68 -10.00
C MET A 47 7.64 1.81 -11.52
N PRO A 48 6.63 2.21 -12.33
CA PRO A 48 5.31 2.76 -11.96
C PRO A 48 4.24 1.68 -11.66
N CYS A 49 2.95 2.01 -11.75
CA CYS A 49 1.83 1.18 -11.27
C CYS A 49 1.76 -0.25 -11.85
N MET A 50 2.07 -0.44 -13.13
CA MET A 50 2.00 -1.76 -13.78
C MET A 50 2.98 -2.78 -13.19
N PRO A 51 4.29 -2.49 -13.10
CA PRO A 51 5.22 -3.42 -12.47
C PRO A 51 4.93 -3.62 -10.98
N ALA A 52 4.58 -2.57 -10.22
CA ALA A 52 4.22 -2.68 -8.80
C ALA A 52 3.03 -3.65 -8.56
N ARG A 53 1.97 -3.55 -9.38
CA ARG A 53 0.79 -4.43 -9.29
C ARG A 53 1.13 -5.88 -9.64
N ARG A 54 1.97 -6.11 -10.65
CA ARG A 54 2.40 -7.46 -11.03
C ARG A 54 3.25 -8.10 -9.92
N GLU A 55 4.13 -7.35 -9.28
CA GLU A 55 4.89 -7.85 -8.13
C GLU A 55 3.98 -8.20 -6.95
N LEU A 56 2.99 -7.36 -6.64
CA LEU A 56 2.01 -7.63 -5.59
C LEU A 56 1.24 -8.94 -5.82
N HIS A 57 0.86 -9.22 -7.08
CA HIS A 57 0.12 -10.44 -7.42
C HIS A 57 1.00 -11.70 -7.48
N THR A 58 2.27 -11.57 -7.87
CA THR A 58 3.17 -12.72 -8.10
C THR A 58 4.14 -12.98 -6.95
N GLY A 59 4.34 -12.03 -6.04
CA GLY A 59 5.33 -12.10 -4.97
C GLY A 59 6.78 -12.10 -5.46
N ARG A 60 7.05 -11.65 -6.69
CA ARG A 60 8.37 -11.68 -7.33
C ARG A 60 8.70 -10.35 -7.97
N TYR A 61 9.94 -9.87 -7.81
CA TYR A 61 10.41 -8.65 -8.45
C TYR A 61 10.37 -8.74 -9.98
N ASN A 62 9.89 -7.68 -10.63
CA ASN A 62 9.74 -7.61 -12.08
C ASN A 62 11.06 -7.46 -12.80
N PHE A 63 11.93 -6.59 -12.29
CA PHE A 63 13.17 -6.18 -12.95
C PHE A 63 14.11 -7.36 -13.27
N LEU A 64 14.08 -8.41 -12.46
CA LEU A 64 14.90 -9.61 -12.69
C LEU A 64 14.41 -10.51 -13.83
N HIS A 65 13.22 -10.23 -14.38
CA HIS A 65 12.53 -11.13 -15.31
C HIS A 65 12.09 -10.45 -16.59
N ARG A 66 12.06 -9.11 -16.63
CA ARG A 66 11.73 -8.34 -17.82
C ARG A 66 12.26 -6.92 -17.71
N GLU A 67 12.71 -6.40 -18.84
CA GLU A 67 12.85 -4.96 -19.06
C GLU A 67 11.46 -4.32 -19.03
N TRP A 68 11.41 -3.02 -18.75
CA TRP A 68 10.17 -2.29 -18.57
C TRP A 68 9.21 -2.43 -19.77
#